data_AF-A0A4Y7TDS9-F1
#
_entry.id   AF-A0A4Y7TDS9-F1
#
_cell.length_a   1.000
_cell.length_b   1.000
_cell.length_c   1.000
_cell.angle_alpha   90.00
_cell.angle_beta   90.00
_cell.angle_gamma   90.00
#
_symmetry.space_group_name_H-M   'P 1'
#
loop_
_entity.id
_entity.type
_entity.pdbx_description
1 polymer ?
#
loop_
_entity_poly.entity_id
_entity_poly.type
_entity_poly.pdbx_seq_one_letter_code
_entity_poly.pdbx_strand_id
1 'polypeptide(L)'
;MPPLLHGRDQVLEGVRYYSPNATRDTKLKLQDSPRDNNPFHPESTSLRPTWHDFHAPRPWSFTFGWISFVPNYAFYTLPNNPPFDILSRIPTIVSHTDPQGEVKGYTLQGACEWETLDQDLYEAVLALKLYYNIPMTLPFRPCSFGYTLMYRSKSSLKLKAQLAREWFLVWFGALSYCLAWSKTPSDGMHTHESAKYPEWRTVLERKGLRPDWVDDIENSPIAYYDLSNPRAGTIVDILDPVPGSTDHRMARNGWYRGVVPLVA
;
A
#
# COMPACT_ATOMS: atom_id res chain seq x y z
N MET A 1 -5.76 17.16 27.07
CA MET A 1 -6.19 16.93 25.67
C MET A 1 -7.67 16.59 25.69
N PRO A 2 -8.49 17.03 24.73
CA PRO A 2 -9.90 16.66 24.68
C PRO A 2 -10.07 15.15 24.46
N PRO A 3 -11.14 14.51 24.97
CA PRO A 3 -11.36 13.08 24.86
C PRO A 3 -11.59 12.71 23.39
N LEU A 4 -10.86 11.70 22.90
CA LEU A 4 -11.06 11.11 21.58
C LEU A 4 -12.39 10.32 21.62
N LEU A 5 -13.48 10.99 21.25
CA LEU A 5 -14.86 10.48 21.29
C LEU A 5 -15.12 9.28 20.36
N HIS A 6 -14.17 8.92 19.50
CA HIS A 6 -14.32 7.87 18.50
C HIS A 6 -13.06 7.01 18.47
N GLY A 7 -13.16 5.79 18.98
CA GLY A 7 -12.12 4.78 18.96
C GLY A 7 -12.70 3.44 19.38
N ARG A 8 -12.03 2.35 19.02
CA ARG A 8 -12.48 0.99 19.35
C ARG A 8 -11.46 0.30 20.26
N ASP A 9 -11.92 -0.13 21.42
CA ASP A 9 -11.23 -1.09 22.26
C ASP A 9 -11.69 -2.52 21.92
N GLN A 10 -10.74 -3.46 21.93
CA GLN A 10 -11.02 -4.89 21.84
C GLN A 10 -10.04 -5.67 22.72
N VAL A 11 -10.51 -6.77 23.32
CA VAL A 11 -9.69 -7.65 24.15
C VAL A 11 -9.52 -8.98 23.42
N LEU A 12 -8.27 -9.37 23.19
CA LEU A 12 -7.90 -10.64 22.58
C LEU A 12 -6.92 -11.36 23.51
N GLU A 13 -7.26 -12.59 23.90
CA GLU A 13 -6.42 -13.44 24.77
C GLU A 13 -5.99 -12.73 26.08
N GLY A 14 -6.89 -11.93 26.64
CA GLY A 14 -6.62 -11.16 27.87
C GLY A 14 -5.80 -9.87 27.66
N VAL A 15 -5.34 -9.59 26.44
CA VAL A 15 -4.62 -8.37 26.07
C VAL A 15 -5.60 -7.34 25.48
N ARG A 16 -5.58 -6.12 26.01
CA ARG A 16 -6.37 -5.00 25.50
C ARG A 16 -5.63 -4.29 24.35
N TYR A 17 -6.36 -4.09 23.26
CA TYR A 17 -5.95 -3.30 22.10
C TYR A 17 -6.93 -2.15 21.92
N TYR A 18 -6.42 -0.98 21.54
CA TYR A 18 -7.23 0.19 21.25
C TYR A 18 -6.82 0.78 19.92
N SER A 19 -7.76 1.16 19.07
CA SER A 19 -7.47 2.00 17.90
C SER A 19 -8.35 3.24 17.91
N PRO A 20 -7.75 4.45 17.88
CA PRO A 20 -8.48 5.70 17.76
C PRO A 20 -9.09 5.91 16.37
N ASN A 21 -8.79 5.02 15.40
CA ASN A 21 -9.24 5.16 14.01
C ASN A 21 -10.13 4.01 13.57
N ALA A 22 -10.37 3.04 14.46
CA ALA A 22 -11.30 1.97 14.20
C ALA A 22 -12.66 2.28 14.82
N THR A 23 -13.71 1.99 14.08
CA THR A 23 -15.11 2.06 14.54
C THR A 23 -15.72 0.68 14.78
N ARG A 24 -14.98 -0.39 14.48
CA ARG A 24 -15.42 -1.79 14.57
C ARG A 24 -14.29 -2.72 14.99
N ASP A 25 -14.66 -3.86 15.56
CA ASP A 25 -13.72 -4.95 15.79
C ASP A 25 -13.08 -5.39 14.46
N THR A 26 -11.77 -5.60 14.51
CA THR A 26 -10.99 -5.96 13.33
C THR A 26 -10.11 -7.14 13.69
N LYS A 27 -10.09 -8.15 12.81
CA LYS A 27 -9.21 -9.31 12.96
C LYS A 27 -7.75 -8.86 12.99
N LEU A 28 -7.12 -8.95 14.17
CA LEU A 28 -5.70 -8.68 14.33
C LEU A 28 -4.89 -9.90 13.91
N LYS A 29 -3.79 -9.70 13.18
CA LYS A 29 -2.79 -10.74 12.94
C LYS A 29 -1.74 -10.65 14.04
N LEU A 30 -2.07 -11.21 15.20
CA LEU A 30 -1.14 -11.40 16.31
C LEU A 30 -0.19 -12.54 15.90
N GLN A 31 1.11 -12.27 15.81
CA GLN A 31 2.12 -13.28 15.48
C GLN A 31 3.21 -13.28 16.55
N ASP A 32 3.75 -14.47 16.84
CA ASP A 32 4.63 -14.72 17.97
C ASP A 32 6.08 -14.21 17.78
N SER A 33 6.51 -13.93 16.53
CA SER A 33 7.90 -13.58 16.22
C SER A 33 8.06 -12.59 15.04
N PRO A 34 8.94 -11.57 15.14
CA PRO A 34 9.27 -10.66 14.05
C PRO A 34 10.00 -11.32 12.87
N ARG A 35 10.58 -12.52 13.05
CA ARG A 35 11.35 -13.23 12.01
C ARG A 35 10.45 -14.04 11.07
N ASP A 36 9.29 -14.47 11.54
CA ASP A 36 8.27 -15.19 10.77
C ASP A 36 7.28 -14.22 10.08
N ASN A 37 7.59 -12.92 10.13
CA ASN A 37 6.75 -11.81 9.69
C ASN A 37 6.92 -11.49 8.19
N ASN A 38 7.48 -12.38 7.37
CA ASN A 38 7.56 -12.13 5.92
C ASN A 38 6.16 -12.33 5.30
N PRO A 39 5.44 -11.25 4.95
CA PRO A 39 4.07 -11.34 4.45
C PRO A 39 3.99 -12.00 3.06
N PHE A 40 5.15 -12.20 2.40
CA PHE A 40 5.26 -12.83 1.09
C PHE A 40 5.50 -14.34 1.15
N HIS A 41 5.74 -14.88 2.35
CA HIS A 41 5.84 -16.32 2.61
C HIS A 41 4.87 -16.71 3.73
N PRO A 42 3.55 -16.74 3.49
CA PRO A 42 2.63 -17.30 4.46
C PRO A 42 2.96 -18.78 4.63
N GLU A 43 3.34 -19.20 5.85
CA GLU A 43 3.85 -20.54 6.19
C GLU A 43 2.93 -21.72 5.76
N SER A 44 1.68 -21.45 5.35
CA SER A 44 0.68 -22.49 5.07
C SER A 44 0.22 -22.61 3.62
N THR A 45 0.70 -21.81 2.66
CA THR A 45 0.26 -21.97 1.26
C THR A 45 1.38 -21.80 0.24
N SER A 46 1.41 -22.70 -0.76
CA SER A 46 2.15 -22.55 -2.02
C SER A 46 1.52 -21.48 -2.95
N LEU A 47 0.55 -20.71 -2.44
CA LEU A 47 -0.18 -19.71 -3.17
C LEU A 47 0.45 -18.34 -2.93
N ARG A 48 0.52 -17.57 -4.02
CA ARG A 48 0.98 -16.20 -3.98
C ARG A 48 0.01 -15.35 -3.15
N PRO A 49 0.49 -14.44 -2.27
CA PRO A 49 -0.38 -13.57 -1.51
C PRO A 49 -1.22 -12.67 -2.43
N THR A 50 -2.41 -12.33 -1.95
CA THR A 50 -3.38 -11.44 -2.58
C THR A 50 -3.48 -10.13 -1.81
N TRP A 51 -4.06 -9.08 -2.40
CA TRP A 51 -4.26 -7.79 -1.74
C TRP A 51 -5.02 -7.92 -0.40
N HIS A 52 -6.01 -8.81 -0.34
CA HIS A 52 -6.82 -9.06 0.85
C HIS A 52 -6.01 -9.60 2.05
N ASP A 53 -4.88 -10.28 1.80
CA ASP A 53 -3.99 -10.79 2.86
C ASP A 53 -3.31 -9.68 3.68
N PHE A 54 -3.38 -8.45 3.17
CA PHE A 54 -2.80 -7.25 3.76
C PHE A 54 -3.82 -6.34 4.45
N HIS A 55 -5.11 -6.68 4.51
CA HIS A 55 -6.14 -5.83 5.17
C HIS A 55 -6.09 -5.87 6.69
N ALA A 56 -5.55 -6.94 7.27
CA ALA A 56 -5.51 -7.12 8.71
C ALA A 56 -4.32 -6.36 9.33
N PRO A 57 -4.52 -5.59 10.40
CA PRO A 57 -3.42 -4.96 11.13
C PRO A 57 -2.42 -6.01 11.64
N ARG A 58 -1.13 -5.68 11.55
CA ARG A 58 -0.01 -6.52 11.96
C ARG A 58 0.94 -5.75 12.89
N PRO A 59 1.68 -6.44 13.78
CA PRO A 59 2.75 -5.85 14.55
C PRO A 59 3.69 -5.01 13.68
N TRP A 60 3.99 -3.80 14.14
CA TRP A 60 4.95 -2.93 13.45
C TRP A 60 6.29 -3.64 13.30
N SER A 61 6.90 -3.46 12.12
CA SER A 61 8.29 -3.80 11.89
C SER A 61 8.87 -2.77 10.94
N PHE A 62 10.19 -2.54 11.00
CA PHE A 62 10.85 -1.66 10.05
C PHE A 62 10.60 -2.12 8.61
N THR A 63 10.93 -3.38 8.34
CA THR A 63 10.91 -3.96 6.99
C THR A 63 9.54 -3.97 6.31
N PHE A 64 8.46 -4.14 7.08
CA PHE A 64 7.11 -4.32 6.57
C PHE A 64 6.09 -3.29 7.09
N GLY A 65 6.55 -2.24 7.77
CA GLY A 65 5.69 -1.18 8.31
C GLY A 65 4.80 -0.53 7.24
N TRP A 66 5.28 -0.45 6.01
CA TRP A 66 4.52 0.05 4.86
C TRP A 66 3.20 -0.69 4.59
N ILE A 67 3.04 -1.93 5.07
CA ILE A 67 1.78 -2.68 4.93
C ILE A 67 0.62 -1.93 5.60
N SER A 68 0.89 -1.20 6.69
CA SER A 68 -0.14 -0.43 7.39
C SER A 68 -0.79 0.64 6.53
N PHE A 69 -0.14 1.00 5.42
CA PHE A 69 -0.61 1.97 4.45
C PHE A 69 -1.39 1.35 3.29
N VAL A 70 -1.42 0.02 3.16
CA VAL A 70 -2.20 -0.67 2.12
C VAL A 70 -3.67 -0.35 2.32
N PRO A 71 -4.38 0.10 1.28
CA PRO A 71 -5.77 0.46 1.43
C PRO A 71 -6.68 -0.75 1.55
N ASN A 72 -7.75 -0.59 2.32
CA ASN A 72 -8.77 -1.62 2.51
C ASN A 72 -9.92 -1.53 1.49
N TYR A 73 -9.84 -0.59 0.56
CA TYR A 73 -10.77 -0.49 -0.57
C TYR A 73 -10.02 -0.17 -1.86
N ALA A 74 -10.66 -0.46 -2.98
CA ALA A 74 -10.08 -0.31 -4.31
C ALA A 74 -10.20 1.14 -4.81
N PHE A 75 -9.20 1.98 -4.59
CA PHE A 75 -9.23 3.40 -4.94
C PHE A 75 -9.55 3.68 -6.41
N TYR A 76 -9.16 2.78 -7.31
CA TYR A 76 -9.42 2.89 -8.75
C TYR A 76 -10.91 2.80 -9.12
N THR A 77 -11.80 2.53 -8.16
CA THR A 77 -13.27 2.59 -8.38
C THR A 77 -13.85 3.98 -8.11
N LEU A 78 -13.05 4.90 -7.55
CA LEU A 78 -13.48 6.28 -7.36
C LEU A 78 -13.51 7.01 -8.71
N PRO A 79 -14.48 7.91 -8.95
CA PRO A 79 -14.51 8.72 -10.16
C PRO A 79 -13.40 9.78 -10.14
N ASN A 80 -12.82 10.08 -11.30
CA ASN A 80 -11.81 11.13 -11.51
C ASN A 80 -10.64 11.01 -10.53
N ASN A 81 -9.99 9.86 -10.52
CA ASN A 81 -8.88 9.53 -9.65
C ASN A 81 -7.59 9.28 -10.46
N PRO A 82 -7.08 10.29 -11.20
CA PRO A 82 -5.79 10.16 -11.85
C PRO A 82 -4.68 10.00 -10.79
N PRO A 83 -3.59 9.29 -11.10
CA PRO A 83 -3.31 8.61 -12.36
C PRO A 83 -3.89 7.17 -12.40
N PHE A 84 -4.79 6.81 -11.47
CA PHE A 84 -5.25 5.43 -11.25
C PHE A 84 -6.52 5.06 -12.01
N ASP A 85 -7.17 6.01 -12.68
CA ASP A 85 -8.39 5.79 -13.47
C ASP A 85 -8.23 4.69 -14.53
N ILE A 86 -7.01 4.48 -15.03
CA ILE A 86 -6.68 3.40 -15.97
C ILE A 86 -6.94 2.00 -15.40
N LEU A 87 -7.01 1.87 -14.07
CA LEU A 87 -7.33 0.63 -13.36
C LEU A 87 -8.84 0.48 -13.10
N SER A 88 -9.67 1.48 -13.39
CA SER A 88 -11.13 1.38 -13.17
C SER A 88 -11.77 0.24 -13.96
N ARG A 89 -11.16 -0.13 -15.09
CA ARG A 89 -11.61 -1.21 -15.99
C ARG A 89 -10.46 -2.13 -16.31
N ILE A 90 -10.77 -3.42 -16.50
CA ILE A 90 -9.81 -4.37 -17.09
C ILE A 90 -9.78 -4.08 -18.59
N PRO A 91 -8.59 -3.92 -19.21
CA PRO A 91 -8.48 -3.69 -20.64
C PRO A 91 -9.15 -4.79 -21.47
N THR A 92 -9.53 -4.45 -22.71
CA THR A 92 -10.25 -5.38 -23.58
C THR A 92 -9.40 -6.62 -23.87
N ILE A 93 -9.99 -7.80 -23.71
CA ILE A 93 -9.33 -9.05 -24.09
C ILE A 93 -9.55 -9.30 -25.58
N VAL A 94 -8.46 -9.37 -26.33
CA VAL A 94 -8.45 -9.66 -27.78
C VAL A 94 -8.00 -11.09 -28.03
N SER A 95 -8.64 -11.76 -29.01
CA SER A 95 -8.25 -13.09 -29.47
C SER A 95 -7.30 -12.99 -30.66
N HIS A 96 -6.29 -13.85 -30.68
CA HIS A 96 -5.37 -14.01 -31.80
C HIS A 96 -5.71 -15.30 -32.54
N THR A 97 -6.01 -15.18 -33.83
CA THR A 97 -6.34 -16.31 -34.70
C THR A 97 -5.22 -16.56 -35.71
N ASP A 98 -5.06 -17.81 -36.14
CA ASP A 98 -4.21 -18.12 -37.30
C ASP A 98 -4.93 -17.80 -38.62
N PRO A 99 -4.24 -17.93 -39.78
CA PRO A 99 -4.87 -17.72 -41.08
C PRO A 99 -6.04 -18.66 -41.40
N GLN A 100 -6.18 -19.78 -40.67
CA GLN A 100 -7.27 -20.74 -40.80
C GLN A 100 -8.47 -20.38 -39.92
N GLY A 101 -8.35 -19.35 -39.07
CA GLY A 101 -9.41 -18.88 -38.17
C GLY A 101 -9.39 -19.52 -36.78
N GLU A 102 -8.41 -20.37 -36.47
CA GLU A 102 -8.33 -21.03 -35.17
C GLU A 102 -7.71 -20.11 -34.11
N VAL A 103 -8.36 -19.99 -32.96
CA VAL A 103 -7.89 -19.14 -31.85
C VAL A 103 -6.64 -19.74 -31.21
N LYS A 104 -5.50 -19.06 -31.32
CA LYS A 104 -4.22 -19.45 -30.71
C LYS A 104 -4.06 -18.92 -29.28
N GLY A 105 -4.72 -17.83 -28.94
CA GLY A 105 -4.69 -17.29 -27.59
C GLY A 105 -5.34 -15.93 -27.45
N TYR A 106 -5.18 -15.37 -26.26
CA TYR A 106 -5.79 -14.12 -25.83
C TYR A 106 -4.74 -13.23 -25.17
N THR A 107 -4.82 -11.92 -25.41
CA THR A 107 -4.01 -10.89 -24.73
C THR A 107 -4.89 -9.71 -24.31
N LEU A 108 -4.36 -8.82 -23.48
CA LEU A 108 -5.00 -7.54 -23.15
C LEU A 108 -4.57 -6.48 -24.17
N GLN A 109 -5.54 -5.85 -24.83
CA GLN A 109 -5.32 -4.66 -25.63
C GLN A 109 -5.16 -3.46 -24.68
N GLY A 110 -4.06 -2.70 -24.80
CA GLY A 110 -3.78 -1.58 -23.89
C GLY A 110 -3.04 -1.98 -22.60
N ALA A 111 -2.45 -3.18 -22.54
CA ALA A 111 -1.61 -3.59 -21.40
C ALA A 111 -0.46 -2.60 -21.11
N CYS A 112 -0.01 -1.86 -22.13
CA CYS A 112 1.05 -0.86 -22.05
C CYS A 112 0.75 0.27 -21.04
N GLU A 113 -0.51 0.66 -20.84
CA GLU A 113 -0.86 1.71 -19.87
C GLU A 113 -0.65 1.20 -18.44
N TRP A 114 -1.06 -0.04 -18.17
CA TRP A 114 -0.82 -0.68 -16.87
C TRP A 114 0.67 -0.93 -16.65
N GLU A 115 1.42 -1.33 -17.68
CA GLU A 115 2.88 -1.48 -17.61
C GLU A 115 3.61 -0.16 -17.32
N THR A 116 3.14 0.93 -17.92
CA THR A 116 3.65 2.28 -17.65
C THR A 116 3.40 2.67 -16.19
N LEU A 117 2.17 2.48 -15.68
CA LEU A 117 1.86 2.75 -14.28
C LEU A 117 2.67 1.85 -13.33
N ASP A 118 2.86 0.57 -13.65
CA ASP A 118 3.70 -0.35 -12.87
C ASP A 118 5.13 0.20 -12.78
N GLN A 119 5.69 0.65 -13.91
CA GLN A 119 7.03 1.23 -13.95
C GLN A 119 7.11 2.54 -13.17
N ASP A 120 6.18 3.47 -13.37
CA ASP A 120 6.15 4.77 -12.69
C ASP A 120 6.07 4.58 -11.16
N LEU A 121 5.22 3.67 -10.68
CA LEU A 121 5.12 3.33 -9.25
C LEU A 121 6.40 2.71 -8.70
N TYR A 122 6.98 1.76 -9.43
CA TYR A 122 8.22 1.11 -9.02
C TYR A 122 9.35 2.13 -8.87
N GLU A 123 9.55 2.99 -9.87
CA GLU A 123 10.60 4.01 -9.84
C GLU A 123 10.34 5.08 -8.78
N ALA A 124 9.08 5.48 -8.55
CA ALA A 124 8.73 6.45 -7.52
C ALA A 124 9.06 5.92 -6.11
N VAL A 125 8.60 4.71 -5.80
CA VAL A 125 8.87 4.06 -4.51
C VAL A 125 10.36 3.85 -4.32
N LEU A 126 11.07 3.35 -5.35
CA LEU A 126 12.50 3.11 -5.27
C LEU A 126 13.29 4.41 -5.04
N ALA A 127 12.94 5.49 -5.75
CA ALA A 127 13.60 6.79 -5.61
C ALA A 127 13.43 7.35 -4.19
N LEU A 128 12.21 7.37 -3.67
CA LEU A 128 11.94 7.87 -2.32
C LEU A 128 12.58 6.98 -1.24
N LYS A 129 12.50 5.66 -1.41
CA LYS A 129 13.12 4.71 -0.51
C LYS A 129 14.63 4.95 -0.40
N LEU A 130 15.31 5.12 -1.53
CA LEU A 130 16.76 5.35 -1.55
C LEU A 130 17.12 6.72 -0.99
N TYR A 131 16.37 7.77 -1.36
CA TYR A 131 16.64 9.13 -0.93
C TYR A 131 16.48 9.31 0.58
N TYR A 132 15.38 8.82 1.16
CA TYR A 132 15.08 8.94 2.59
C TYR A 132 15.60 7.76 3.42
N ASN A 133 16.39 6.87 2.83
CA ASN A 133 16.91 5.65 3.46
C ASN A 133 15.82 4.82 4.19
N ILE A 134 14.67 4.65 3.54
CA ILE A 134 13.50 4.01 4.14
C ILE A 134 13.76 2.50 4.25
N PRO A 135 13.69 1.91 5.47
CA PRO A 135 14.01 0.50 5.70
C PRO A 135 12.82 -0.40 5.34
N MET A 136 12.49 -0.54 4.05
CA MET A 136 11.36 -1.35 3.56
C MET A 136 11.78 -2.47 2.60
N THR A 137 11.15 -3.64 2.70
CA THR A 137 11.20 -4.67 1.64
C THR A 137 10.06 -4.45 0.66
N LEU A 138 10.39 -4.35 -0.63
CA LEU A 138 9.41 -4.09 -1.68
C LEU A 138 8.58 -5.35 -2.00
N PRO A 139 7.27 -5.20 -2.28
CA PRO A 139 6.49 -6.26 -2.89
C PRO A 139 7.01 -6.58 -4.31
N PHE A 140 6.65 -7.74 -4.84
CA PHE A 140 6.84 -8.00 -6.27
C PHE A 140 5.94 -7.07 -7.10
N ARG A 141 6.30 -6.83 -8.37
CA ARG A 141 5.58 -5.93 -9.28
C ARG A 141 4.25 -6.52 -9.80
N PRO A 142 3.21 -5.72 -10.08
CA PRO A 142 1.96 -6.18 -10.67
C PRO A 142 2.14 -7.01 -11.94
N CYS A 143 3.06 -6.61 -12.84
CA CYS A 143 3.39 -7.34 -14.07
C CYS A 143 3.80 -8.79 -13.83
N SER A 144 4.31 -9.10 -12.63
CA SER A 144 4.71 -10.45 -12.26
C SER A 144 3.51 -11.40 -12.12
N PHE A 145 2.25 -10.93 -12.10
CA PHE A 145 1.07 -11.78 -12.26
C PHE A 145 0.88 -12.28 -13.70
N GLY A 146 1.62 -11.72 -14.66
CA GLY A 146 1.65 -12.17 -16.05
C GLY A 146 0.45 -11.73 -16.86
N TYR A 147 -0.20 -10.60 -16.53
CA TYR A 147 -1.33 -10.06 -17.30
C TYR A 147 -0.94 -9.59 -18.71
N THR A 148 0.37 -9.37 -18.96
CA THR A 148 0.94 -8.98 -20.25
C THR A 148 1.19 -10.18 -21.17
N LEU A 149 1.09 -11.40 -20.65
CA LEU A 149 1.35 -12.63 -21.40
C LEU A 149 0.13 -13.06 -22.25
N MET A 150 0.39 -13.89 -23.26
CA MET A 150 -0.66 -14.57 -24.02
C MET A 150 -1.12 -15.84 -23.30
N TYR A 151 -2.44 -16.04 -23.23
CA TYR A 151 -3.05 -17.24 -22.64
C TYR A 151 -3.94 -17.96 -23.64
N ARG A 152 -3.99 -19.29 -23.57
CA ARG A 152 -4.95 -20.09 -24.35
C ARG A 152 -6.40 -19.93 -23.87
N SER A 153 -6.60 -19.48 -22.64
CA SER A 153 -7.91 -19.30 -22.03
C SER A 153 -8.17 -17.85 -21.69
N LYS A 154 -9.31 -17.33 -22.18
CA LYS A 154 -9.80 -15.99 -21.84
C LYS A 154 -10.06 -15.82 -20.34
N SER A 155 -10.57 -16.84 -19.67
CA SER A 155 -10.84 -16.79 -18.22
C SER A 155 -9.55 -16.74 -17.40
N SER A 156 -8.52 -17.47 -17.82
CA SER A 156 -7.20 -17.44 -17.18
C SER A 156 -6.57 -16.05 -17.29
N LEU A 157 -6.57 -15.44 -18.48
CA LEU A 157 -6.06 -14.07 -18.65
C LEU A 157 -6.85 -13.07 -17.80
N LYS A 158 -8.19 -13.17 -17.79
CA LYS A 158 -9.05 -12.30 -16.96
C LYS A 158 -8.69 -12.40 -15.47
N LEU A 159 -8.46 -13.62 -14.97
CA LEU A 159 -8.04 -13.84 -13.58
C LEU A 159 -6.68 -13.20 -13.29
N LYS A 160 -5.70 -13.36 -14.19
CA LYS A 160 -4.37 -12.73 -14.02
C LYS A 160 -4.45 -11.21 -14.03
N ALA A 161 -5.29 -10.64 -14.90
CA ALA A 161 -5.56 -9.21 -14.93
C ALA A 161 -6.21 -8.71 -13.63
N GLN A 162 -7.19 -9.45 -13.09
CA GLN A 162 -7.83 -9.12 -11.81
C GLN A 162 -6.81 -9.09 -10.65
N LEU A 163 -6.01 -10.15 -10.54
CA LEU A 163 -4.99 -10.26 -9.49
C LEU A 163 -3.94 -9.15 -9.60
N ALA A 164 -3.48 -8.84 -10.83
CA ALA A 164 -2.55 -7.74 -11.06
C ALA A 164 -3.16 -6.39 -10.67
N ARG A 165 -4.41 -6.14 -11.05
CA ARG A 165 -5.14 -4.90 -10.75
C ARG A 165 -5.26 -4.65 -9.26
N GLU A 166 -5.64 -5.68 -8.50
CA GLU A 166 -5.71 -5.60 -7.04
C GLU A 166 -4.31 -5.38 -6.44
N TRP A 167 -3.27 -5.95 -7.05
CA TRP A 167 -1.90 -5.80 -6.56
C TRP A 167 -1.32 -4.39 -6.71
N PHE A 168 -1.84 -3.57 -7.62
CA PHE A 168 -1.51 -2.13 -7.65
C PHE A 168 -1.85 -1.45 -6.31
N LEU A 169 -2.90 -1.89 -5.61
CA LEU A 169 -3.26 -1.35 -4.30
C LEU A 169 -2.17 -1.60 -3.24
N VAL A 170 -1.43 -2.72 -3.35
CA VAL A 170 -0.29 -3.00 -2.48
C VAL A 170 0.84 -2.01 -2.73
N TRP A 171 1.11 -1.68 -3.99
CA TRP A 171 2.09 -0.65 -4.38
C TRP A 171 1.64 0.76 -4.00
N PHE A 172 0.34 1.05 -4.02
CA PHE A 172 -0.19 2.31 -3.49
C PHE A 172 0.07 2.47 -2.00
N GLY A 173 -0.03 1.38 -1.24
CA GLY A 173 0.37 1.36 0.17
C GLY A 173 1.86 1.67 0.34
N ALA A 174 2.73 1.04 -0.46
CA ALA A 174 4.17 1.29 -0.43
C ALA A 174 4.53 2.76 -0.76
N LEU A 175 3.94 3.33 -1.80
CA LEU A 175 4.16 4.75 -2.16
C LEU A 175 3.63 5.70 -1.08
N SER A 176 2.44 5.42 -0.56
CA SER A 176 1.85 6.20 0.53
C SER A 176 2.74 6.20 1.77
N TYR A 177 3.33 5.07 2.12
CA TYR A 177 4.30 4.98 3.20
C TYR A 177 5.53 5.87 2.95
N CYS A 178 6.10 5.84 1.74
CA CYS A 178 7.23 6.71 1.40
C CYS A 178 6.89 8.20 1.53
N LEU A 179 5.70 8.62 1.08
CA LEU A 179 5.22 10.00 1.20
C LEU A 179 4.92 10.40 2.65
N ALA A 180 4.50 9.46 3.49
CA ALA A 180 4.33 9.70 4.92
C ALA A 180 5.70 9.88 5.60
N TRP A 181 6.66 9.00 5.28
CA TRP A 181 8.02 9.04 5.80
C TRP A 181 8.76 10.34 5.43
N SER A 182 8.58 10.84 4.21
CA SER A 182 9.19 12.11 3.78
C SER A 182 8.67 13.34 4.55
N LYS A 183 7.55 13.20 5.28
CA LYS A 183 6.95 14.27 6.12
C LYS A 183 7.37 14.17 7.59
N THR A 184 8.15 13.16 7.97
CA THR A 184 8.69 13.02 9.32
C THR A 184 9.88 13.95 9.48
N PRO A 185 9.94 14.77 10.56
CA PRO A 185 11.13 15.57 10.85
C PRO A 185 12.32 14.62 10.98
N SER A 186 13.27 14.70 10.07
CA SER A 186 14.55 14.01 10.23
C SER A 186 15.32 14.73 11.34
N ASP A 187 15.87 14.00 12.31
CA ASP A 187 16.65 14.50 13.46
C ASP A 187 17.97 15.24 13.11
N GLY A 188 18.11 15.71 11.86
CA GLY A 188 19.23 16.52 11.41
C GLY A 188 19.44 16.33 9.92
N MET A 189 19.15 17.38 9.14
CA MET A 189 19.77 17.76 7.84
C MET A 189 18.77 18.36 6.82
N HIS A 190 17.45 18.22 7.00
CA HIS A 190 16.47 18.66 5.99
C HIS A 190 15.45 19.67 6.53
N THR A 191 15.87 20.62 7.37
CA THR A 191 15.05 21.79 7.72
C THR A 191 15.27 22.90 6.70
N HIS A 192 14.70 22.75 5.50
CA HIS A 192 14.40 23.90 4.65
C HIS A 192 12.93 24.27 4.84
N GLU A 193 12.65 25.00 5.92
CA GLU A 193 11.35 25.62 6.24
C GLU A 193 10.92 26.73 5.26
N SER A 194 11.50 26.78 4.05
CA SER A 194 11.28 27.83 3.05
C SER A 194 10.93 27.34 1.65
N ALA A 195 10.86 26.02 1.42
CA ALA A 195 10.47 25.52 0.11
C ALA A 195 8.95 25.54 -0.06
N LYS A 196 8.46 26.32 -1.04
CA LYS A 196 7.06 26.32 -1.50
C LYS A 196 6.58 24.92 -1.99
N TYR A 197 7.51 23.99 -2.18
CA TYR A 197 7.29 22.65 -2.73
C TYR A 197 7.87 21.56 -1.82
N PRO A 198 7.14 20.46 -1.57
CA PRO A 198 7.67 19.31 -0.85
C PRO A 198 8.90 18.67 -1.52
N GLU A 199 9.95 18.37 -0.75
CA GLU A 199 11.21 17.81 -1.26
C GLU A 199 11.03 16.48 -2.01
N TRP A 200 10.10 15.64 -1.56
CA TRP A 200 9.78 14.36 -2.22
C TRP A 200 9.40 14.55 -3.69
N ARG A 201 8.76 15.67 -4.06
CA ARG A 201 8.41 15.97 -5.45
C ARG A 201 9.65 16.16 -6.31
N THR A 202 10.61 16.94 -5.81
CA THR A 202 11.89 17.17 -6.49
C THR A 202 12.67 15.86 -6.68
N VAL A 203 12.58 14.92 -5.73
CA VAL A 203 13.18 13.59 -5.87
C VAL A 203 12.56 12.83 -7.05
N LEU A 204 11.23 12.85 -7.17
CA LEU A 204 10.52 12.16 -8.24
C LEU A 204 10.76 12.81 -9.62
N GLU A 205 10.77 14.14 -9.69
CA GLU A 205 11.05 14.88 -10.93
C GLU A 205 12.49 14.65 -11.41
N ARG A 206 13.48 14.65 -10.50
CA ARG A 206 14.89 14.31 -10.83
C ARG A 206 15.04 12.87 -11.31
N LYS A 207 14.17 11.96 -10.86
CA LYS A 207 14.13 10.59 -11.34
C LYS A 207 13.57 10.48 -12.76
N GLY A 208 12.95 11.55 -13.28
CA GLY A 208 12.37 11.62 -14.62
C GLY A 208 10.89 11.28 -14.66
N LEU A 209 10.20 11.22 -13.52
CA LEU A 209 8.75 11.06 -13.49
C LEU A 209 8.08 12.35 -13.97
N ARG A 210 6.98 12.19 -14.72
CA ARG A 210 6.32 13.34 -15.35
C ARG A 210 5.67 14.24 -14.29
N PRO A 211 5.79 15.59 -14.41
CA PRO A 211 5.23 16.51 -13.40
C PRO A 211 3.72 16.38 -13.19
N ASP A 212 2.96 16.15 -14.26
CA ASP A 212 1.50 15.91 -14.22
C ASP A 212 1.15 14.68 -13.38
N TRP A 213 1.89 13.57 -13.56
CA TRP A 213 1.73 12.37 -12.77
C TRP A 213 2.06 12.63 -11.28
N VAL A 214 3.10 13.40 -10.99
CA VAL A 214 3.46 13.77 -9.60
C VAL A 214 2.36 14.64 -8.95
N ASP A 215 1.78 15.57 -9.70
CA ASP A 215 0.61 16.35 -9.27
C ASP A 215 -0.60 15.46 -8.98
N ASP A 216 -0.88 14.50 -9.86
CA ASP A 216 -1.96 13.56 -9.66
C ASP A 216 -1.76 12.71 -8.38
N ILE A 217 -0.53 12.25 -8.11
CA ILE A 217 -0.20 11.54 -6.86
C ILE A 217 -0.50 12.38 -5.63
N GLU A 218 -0.10 13.66 -5.61
CA GLU A 218 -0.34 14.56 -4.47
C GLU A 218 -1.84 14.76 -4.19
N ASN A 219 -2.65 14.80 -5.25
CA ASN A 219 -4.10 15.01 -5.15
C ASN A 219 -4.90 13.71 -4.97
N SER A 220 -4.24 12.55 -5.00
CA SER A 220 -4.88 11.24 -4.90
C SER A 220 -5.04 10.74 -3.46
N PRO A 221 -5.89 9.71 -3.24
CA PRO A 221 -6.00 9.03 -1.94
C PRO A 221 -4.68 8.48 -1.39
N ILE A 222 -3.63 8.30 -2.19
CA ILE A 222 -2.32 7.86 -1.67
C ILE A 222 -1.76 8.88 -0.67
N ALA A 223 -1.98 10.18 -0.87
CA ALA A 223 -1.42 11.24 -0.05
C ALA A 223 -2.30 11.67 1.14
N TYR A 224 -3.54 11.14 1.25
CA TYR A 224 -4.49 11.44 2.32
C TYR A 224 -4.52 10.33 3.38
N TYR A 225 -4.45 10.73 4.66
CA TYR A 225 -4.29 9.82 5.81
C TYR A 225 -5.42 9.95 6.85
N ASP A 226 -6.56 10.49 6.46
CA ASP A 226 -7.73 10.62 7.33
C ASP A 226 -8.65 9.38 7.26
N LEU A 227 -9.69 9.37 8.11
CA LEU A 227 -10.61 8.24 8.28
C LEU A 227 -11.47 7.94 7.04
N SER A 228 -11.59 8.88 6.09
CA SER A 228 -12.27 8.61 4.81
C SER A 228 -11.49 7.63 3.93
N ASN A 229 -10.21 7.42 4.26
CA ASN A 229 -9.31 6.57 3.51
C ASN A 229 -8.77 5.39 4.36
N PRO A 230 -9.61 4.38 4.65
CA PRO A 230 -9.23 3.28 5.53
C PRO A 230 -8.12 2.41 4.94
N ARG A 231 -7.13 2.12 5.79
CA ARG A 231 -5.94 1.31 5.48
C ARG A 231 -5.82 0.16 6.46
N ALA A 232 -4.95 -0.80 6.15
CA ALA A 232 -4.72 -1.99 6.95
C ALA A 232 -4.42 -1.68 8.42
N GLY A 233 -3.66 -0.61 8.67
CA GLY A 233 -3.20 -0.25 10.00
C GLY A 233 -2.10 -1.17 10.53
N THR A 234 -1.62 -0.86 11.72
CA THR A 234 -0.52 -1.59 12.38
C THR A 234 -0.84 -1.82 13.85
N ILE A 235 -0.15 -2.75 14.50
CA ILE A 235 -0.22 -2.99 15.94
C ILE A 235 1.09 -2.47 16.54
N VAL A 236 1.00 -1.47 17.40
CA VAL A 236 2.15 -0.87 18.11
C VAL A 236 2.03 -1.20 19.59
N ASP A 237 3.07 -1.77 20.19
CA ASP A 237 3.14 -1.88 21.64
C ASP A 237 3.57 -0.54 22.23
N ILE A 238 2.69 0.12 22.99
CA ILE A 238 3.01 1.40 23.64
C ILE A 238 3.90 1.17 24.87
N LEU A 239 3.79 0.02 25.53
CA LEU A 239 4.55 -0.28 26.73
C LEU A 239 5.98 -0.71 26.40
N ASP A 240 6.16 -1.36 25.24
CA ASP A 240 7.46 -1.77 24.71
C ASP A 240 7.59 -1.38 23.21
N PRO A 241 7.75 -0.08 22.91
CA PRO A 241 7.74 0.39 21.53
C PRO A 241 8.99 -0.05 20.77
N VAL A 242 8.77 -0.72 19.64
CA VAL A 242 9.82 -0.98 18.66
C VAL A 242 10.26 0.36 18.03
N PRO A 243 11.56 0.60 17.76
CA PRO A 243 11.98 1.87 17.16
C PRO A 243 11.22 2.17 15.85
N GLY A 244 10.88 3.45 15.63
CA GLY A 244 10.07 3.91 14.51
C GLY A 244 8.55 3.64 14.60
N SER A 245 8.07 2.90 15.61
CA SER A 245 6.64 2.58 15.77
C SER A 245 5.81 3.72 16.40
N THR A 246 6.47 4.66 17.09
CA THR A 246 5.83 5.71 17.90
C THR A 246 5.76 7.07 17.23
N ASP A 247 6.24 7.22 15.99
CA ASP A 247 6.04 8.47 15.24
C ASP A 247 4.53 8.69 15.07
N HIS A 248 4.00 9.68 15.80
CA HIS A 248 2.58 9.99 15.90
C HIS A 248 1.93 10.26 14.54
N ARG A 249 2.72 10.50 13.47
CA ARG A 249 2.23 10.63 12.08
C ARG A 249 2.09 9.28 11.36
N MET A 250 2.95 8.30 11.66
CA MET A 250 2.85 6.92 11.15
C MET A 250 1.81 6.10 11.93
N ALA A 251 1.61 6.43 13.21
CA ALA A 251 0.61 5.80 14.08
C ALA A 251 -0.82 6.36 13.91
N ARG A 252 -1.04 7.36 13.04
CA ARG A 252 -2.38 7.94 12.77
C ARG A 252 -3.39 6.95 12.19
N ASN A 253 -2.96 5.74 11.81
CA ASN A 253 -3.83 4.65 11.37
C ASN A 253 -3.55 3.34 12.16
N GLY A 254 -3.07 3.44 13.39
CA GLY A 254 -2.65 2.28 14.22
C GLY A 254 -3.72 1.73 15.17
N TRP A 255 -3.57 0.46 15.50
CA TRP A 255 -4.01 -0.19 16.72
C TRP A 255 -2.84 -0.18 17.71
N TYR A 256 -3.14 0.03 18.98
CA TYR A 256 -2.18 0.14 20.05
C TYR A 256 -2.38 -1.00 21.04
N ARG A 257 -1.29 -1.68 21.39
CA ARG A 257 -1.17 -2.76 22.37
C ARG A 257 -0.57 -2.19 23.66
N GLY A 258 -1.10 -2.59 24.81
CA GLY A 258 -0.72 -2.05 26.11
C GLY A 258 -1.82 -1.19 26.73
N VAL A 259 -1.78 -1.02 28.06
CA VAL A 259 -2.80 -0.28 28.83
C VAL A 259 -2.90 1.14 28.29
N VAL A 260 -3.90 1.41 27.45
CA VAL A 260 -4.30 2.79 27.20
C VAL A 260 -4.76 3.34 28.55
N PRO A 261 -4.24 4.49 28.99
CA PRO A 261 -4.66 5.05 30.26
C PRO A 261 -6.18 5.16 30.27
N LEU A 262 -6.82 4.60 31.29
CA LEU A 262 -7.98 5.27 31.86
C LEU A 262 -7.47 6.65 32.26
N VAL A 263 -7.74 7.66 31.43
CA VAL A 263 -7.61 9.04 31.89
C VAL A 263 -8.71 9.20 32.93
N ALA A 264 -8.29 9.41 34.18
CA ALA A 264 -9.14 9.92 35.25
C ALA A 264 -9.71 11.29 34.89
#